data_AF-A0ABC8DFW6-F1
#
_entry.id   AF-A0ABC8DFW6-F1
#
_cell.length_a   1.000
_cell.length_b   1.000
_cell.length_c   1.000
_cell.angle_alpha   90.00
_cell.angle_beta   90.00
_cell.angle_gamma   90.00
#
_symmetry.space_group_name_H-M   'P 1'
#
loop_
_entity.id
_entity.type
_entity.pdbx_description
1 polymer ?
#
loop_
_entity_poly.entity_id
_entity_poly.type
_entity_poly.pdbx_seq_one_letter_code
_entity_poly.pdbx_strand_id
1 'polypeptide(L)' 'MPDNIVDMLTYLIRAIQVVVGAYAALKLGIYAYGFMSKNQHKTEEAKGGMKNVIIGLAVVAGCEPIVKWIQNGIGF' A
#
# COMPACT_ATOMS: atom_id res chain seq x y z
N MET A 1 2.53 -0.53 30.54
CA MET A 1 3.05 0.75 30.01
C MET A 1 3.69 0.66 28.61
N PRO A 2 4.35 -0.45 28.18
CA PRO A 2 4.84 -0.58 26.81
C PRO A 2 3.72 -0.76 25.76
N ASP A 3 2.55 -1.27 26.15
CA ASP A 3 1.40 -1.48 25.25
C ASP A 3 0.96 -0.22 24.51
N ASN A 4 0.97 0.94 25.17
CA ASN A 4 0.52 2.21 24.58
C ASN A 4 1.41 2.71 23.43
N ILE A 5 2.73 2.49 23.52
CA ILE A 5 3.66 2.93 22.46
C ILE A 5 3.53 2.03 21.24
N VAL A 6 3.34 0.73 21.49
CA VAL A 6 3.17 -0.28 20.44
C VAL A 6 1.85 -0.07 19.70
N ASP A 7 0.75 0.13 20.42
CA ASP A 7 -0.55 0.45 19.81
C ASP A 7 -0.50 1.75 19.01
N MET A 8 0.18 2.78 19.54
CA MET A 8 0.37 4.04 18.81
C MET A 8 1.15 3.84 17.50
N LEU A 9 2.22 3.03 17.52
CA LEU A 9 3.01 2.70 16.32
C LEU A 9 2.18 1.90 15.31
N THR A 10 1.41 0.91 15.75
CA THR A 10 0.52 0.13 14.87
C THR A 10 -0.57 1.01 14.27
N TYR A 11 -1.11 1.96 15.04
CA TYR A 11 -2.10 2.92 14.57
C TYR A 11 -1.52 3.87 13.50
N LEU A 12 -0.29 4.35 13.70
CA LEU A 12 0.46 5.17 12.74
C LEU A 12 0.70 4.42 11.43
N ILE A 13 1.13 3.15 11.50
CA ILE A 13 1.35 2.33 10.31
C ILE A 13 0.04 2.13 9.54
N ARG A 14 -1.07 1.84 10.23
CA ARG A 14 -2.39 1.73 9.60
C ARG A 14 -2.85 3.03 8.96
N ALA A 15 -2.62 4.17 9.61
CA ALA A 15 -2.94 5.47 9.04
C ALA A 15 -2.18 5.70 7.72
N ILE A 16 -0.88 5.36 7.69
CA ILE A 16 -0.06 5.43 6.47
C ILE A 16 -0.58 4.45 5.41
N GLN A 17 -0.94 3.22 5.78
CA GLN A 17 -1.50 2.23 4.85
C GLN A 17 -2.79 2.73 4.20
N VAL A 18 -3.67 3.42 4.95
CA VAL A 18 -4.90 4.00 4.41
C VAL A 18 -4.59 5.12 3.41
N VAL A 19 -3.66 6.03 3.74
CA VAL A 19 -3.27 7.13 2.84
C VAL A 19 -2.62 6.60 1.56
N VAL A 20 -1.69 5.64 1.69
CA VAL A 20 -1.03 5.01 0.54
C VAL A 20 -2.03 4.20 -0.29
N GLY A 21 -2.93 3.47 0.35
CA GLY A 21 -3.99 2.71 -0.33
C GLY A 21 -4.95 3.62 -1.10
N ALA A 22 -5.35 4.75 -0.52
CA ALA A 22 -6.17 5.74 -1.19
C ALA A 22 -5.45 6.36 -2.40
N TYR A 23 -4.17 6.72 -2.25
CA TYR A 23 -3.36 7.24 -3.36
C TYR A 23 -3.17 6.21 -4.49
N ALA A 24 -2.94 4.95 -4.11
CA ALA A 24 -2.85 3.83 -5.05
C ALA A 24 -4.18 3.64 -5.80
N ALA A 25 -5.32 3.63 -5.09
CA ALA A 25 -6.64 3.52 -5.69
C ALA A 25 -6.93 4.65 -6.70
N LEU A 26 -6.55 5.89 -6.37
CA LEU A 26 -6.68 7.03 -7.29
C LEU A 26 -5.84 6.84 -8.56
N LYS A 27 -4.56 6.46 -8.42
CA LYS A 27 -3.71 6.18 -9.59
C LYS A 27 -4.25 5.05 -10.44
N LEU A 28 -4.66 3.94 -9.80
CA LEU A 28 -5.28 2.80 -10.48
C LEU A 28 -6.55 3.22 -11.24
N GLY A 29 -7.38 4.10 -10.68
CA GLY A 29 -8.56 4.64 -11.34
C GLY A 29 -8.23 5.46 -12.59
N ILE A 30 -7.21 6.32 -12.52
CA ILE A 30 -6.73 7.10 -13.67
C ILE A 30 -6.17 6.18 -14.75
N TYR A 31 -5.39 5.17 -14.37
CA TYR A 31 -4.86 4.18 -15.29
C TYR A 31 -5.94 3.30 -15.91
N ALA A 32 -6.96 2.90 -15.15
CA ALA A 32 -8.11 2.15 -15.66
C ALA A 32 -8.94 2.97 -16.66
N TYR A 33 -9.14 4.26 -16.39
CA TYR A 33 -9.77 5.18 -17.34
C TYR A 33 -8.94 5.35 -18.61
N GLY A 34 -7.61 5.47 -18.48
CA GLY A 34 -6.69 5.50 -19.62
C GLY A 34 -6.70 4.21 -20.45
N PHE A 35 -6.90 3.06 -19.79
CA PHE A 35 -7.02 1.74 -20.42
C PHE A 35 -8.27 1.61 -21.30
N MET A 36 -9.35 2.35 -20.97
CA MET A 36 -10.55 2.44 -21.81
C MET A 36 -10.34 3.30 -23.06
N SER A 37 -9.25 4.07 -23.16
CA SER A 37 -8.92 4.78 -24.39
C SER A 37 -8.31 3.82 -25.42
N LYS A 38 -8.71 3.91 -26.69
CA LYS A 38 -8.18 3.10 -27.81
C LYS A 38 -6.69 3.30 -28.11
N ASN A 39 -5.99 4.12 -27.32
CA ASN A 39 -4.62 4.52 -27.58
C ASN A 39 -3.63 3.56 -26.89
N GLN A 40 -3.16 2.56 -27.64
CA GLN A 40 -2.27 1.48 -27.16
C GLN A 40 -1.06 1.98 -26.37
N HIS A 41 -0.48 3.12 -26.75
CA HIS A 41 0.65 3.74 -26.06
C HIS A 41 0.32 4.13 -24.61
N LYS A 42 -0.84 4.74 -24.38
CA LYS A 42 -1.31 5.11 -23.03
C LYS A 42 -1.64 3.88 -22.19
N THR A 43 -2.07 2.80 -22.83
CA THR A 43 -2.39 1.52 -22.21
C THR A 43 -1.14 0.83 -21.66
N GLU A 44 -0.02 0.94 -22.35
CA GLU A 44 1.26 0.35 -21.95
C GLU A 44 1.92 1.13 -20.81
N GLU A 45 1.92 2.46 -20.88
CA GLU A 45 2.35 3.32 -19.76
C GLU A 45 1.48 3.09 -18.52
N ALA A 46 0.16 2.97 -18.71
CA ALA A 46 -0.77 2.68 -17.63
C ALA A 46 -0.48 1.33 -16.96
N LYS A 47 -0.14 0.29 -17.74
CA LYS A 47 0.29 -1.02 -17.22
C LYS A 47 1.58 -0.93 -16.42
N GLY A 48 2.57 -0.19 -16.92
CA GLY A 48 3.84 0.04 -16.20
C GLY A 48 3.63 0.77 -14.88
N GLY A 49 2.84 1.84 -14.90
CA GLY A 49 2.44 2.59 -13.70
C GLY A 49 1.65 1.75 -12.70
N MET A 50 0.69 0.96 -13.18
CA MET A 50 -0.09 0.01 -12.39
C MET A 50 0.79 -0.98 -11.65
N LYS A 51 1.77 -1.57 -12.35
CA LYS A 51 2.68 -2.56 -11.77
C LYS A 51 3.45 -1.99 -10.58
N ASN A 52 3.96 -0.77 -10.71
CA ASN A 52 4.70 -0.11 -9.63
C ASN A 52 3.79 0.22 -8.42
N VAL A 53 2.55 0.65 -8.69
CA VAL A 53 1.57 0.92 -7.63
C VAL A 53 1.18 -0.36 -6.88
N ILE A 54 0.96 -1.47 -7.59
CA ILE A 54 0.63 -2.77 -6.99
C ILE A 54 1.79 -3.29 -6.14
N ILE A 55 3.03 -3.19 -6.62
CA ILE A 55 4.22 -3.60 -5.86
C ILE A 55 4.34 -2.77 -4.57
N GLY A 56 4.17 -1.45 -4.65
CA GLY A 56 4.18 -0.58 -3.47
C GLY A 56 3.08 -0.96 -2.46
N LEU A 57 1.87 -1.28 -2.94
CA LEU A 57 0.77 -1.71 -2.10
C LEU A 57 1.06 -3.05 -1.41
N ALA A 58 1.68 -4.00 -2.13
CA ALA A 58 2.06 -5.30 -1.59
C ALA A 58 3.13 -5.19 -0.49
N VAL A 59 4.13 -4.33 -0.68
CA VAL A 59 5.15 -4.05 0.34
C VAL A 59 4.52 -3.45 1.59
N VAL A 60 3.66 -2.45 1.42
CA VAL A 60 2.98 -1.74 2.52
C VAL A 60 1.99 -2.66 3.27
N ALA A 61 1.31 -3.58 2.56
CA ALA A 61 0.50 -4.61 3.18
C ALA A 61 1.34 -5.62 3.98
N GLY A 62 2.58 -5.90 3.56
CA GLY A 62 3.52 -6.77 4.26
C GLY A 62 4.10 -6.19 5.55
N CYS A 63 4.07 -4.86 5.74
CA CYS A 63 4.63 -4.24 6.94
C CYS A 63 3.86 -4.59 8.24
N GLU A 64 2.52 -4.63 8.20
CA GLU A 64 1.70 -4.94 9.39
C GLU A 64 1.97 -6.35 9.98
N PRO A 65 1.99 -7.44 9.20
CA PRO A 65 2.30 -8.76 9.73
C PRO A 65 3.75 -8.89 10.19
N ILE A 66 4.72 -8.23 9.54
CA ILE A 66 6.12 -8.23 10.00
C ILE A 66 6.25 -7.58 11.38
N VAL A 67 5.59 -6.44 11.58
CA VAL A 67 5.59 -5.74 12.87
C VAL A 67 4.92 -6.60 13.95
N LYS A 68 3.78 -7.23 13.65
CA LYS A 68 3.14 -8.20 14.57
C LYS A 68 4.01 -9.42 14.87
N TRP A 69 4.76 -9.90 13.89
CA TRP A 69 5.65 -11.05 14.07
C TRP A 69 6.85 -10.70 14.95
N ILE A 70 7.44 -9.52 14.76
CA ILE A 70 8.50 -8.97 15.63
C ILE A 70 7.99 -8.77 17.06
N GLN A 71 6.75 -8.28 17.23
CA GLN A 71 6.13 -8.14 18.56
C GLN A 71 6.01 -9.50 19.27
N ASN A 72 5.42 -10.50 18.61
CA ASN A 72 5.25 -11.84 19.18
C ASN A 72 6.59 -12.56 19.43
N GLY A 73 7.61 -12.34 18.60
CA GLY A 73 8.92 -12.97 18.72
C GLY A 73 9.82 -12.38 19.82
N ILE A 74 9.62 -11.10 20.18
CA ILE A 74 10.38 -10.42 21.24
C ILE A 74 9.74 -10.61 22.63
N GLY A 75 8.60 -11.30 22.71
CA GLY A 75 7.95 -11.64 23.99
C GLY A 75 7.30 -10.45 24.68
N PHE A 76 6.77 -9.51 23.89
CA PHE A 76 5.89 -8.45 24.36
C PHE A 76 4.43 -8.78 24.09
#